data_AF-A0A8T5FDT4-F1
#
_entry.id   AF-A0A8T5FDT4-F1
#
_cell.length_a   1.000
_cell.length_b   1.000
_cell.length_c   1.000
_cell.angle_alpha   90.00
_cell.angle_beta   90.00
_cell.angle_gamma   90.00
#
_symmetry.space_group_name_H-M   'P 1'
#
loop_
_entity.id
_entity.type
_entity.pdbx_description
1 polymer ?
#
loop_
_entity_poly.entity_id
_entity_poly.type
_entity_poly.pdbx_seq_one_letter_code
_entity_poly.pdbx_strand_id
1 'polypeptide(L)'
;MNKLLSHQEKKRLHQYLMWRDGNKCLYCKKAFKSTKEPIIEHLNDDRNDNRWDNLAYAHQRCNVLKGTQDSTEYLDIGLYKLGENELHNYVKEGFLEKPKKEPSTEIDISKKCYDITEQYLVEKIIEEGWIYYKGVIPNIVYLARTKTDHGSEQSIRAHLKALTSDNAPFEVVKDKNGKRIIRKRIS
;
A
#
# COMPACT_ATOMS: atom_id res chain seq x y z
N MET A 1 25.84 -10.42 -4.94
CA MET A 1 24.54 -10.54 -4.24
C MET A 1 23.46 -10.01 -5.18
N ASN A 2 22.56 -10.87 -5.67
CA ASN A 2 21.42 -10.44 -6.49
C ASN A 2 20.48 -9.59 -5.63
N LYS A 3 20.53 -8.26 -5.81
CA LYS A 3 19.69 -7.34 -5.08
C LYS A 3 18.32 -7.28 -5.75
N LEU A 4 17.45 -8.21 -5.37
CA LEU A 4 16.05 -8.18 -5.80
C LEU A 4 15.39 -6.90 -5.29
N LEU A 5 14.68 -6.19 -6.16
CA LEU A 5 13.88 -5.03 -5.77
C LEU A 5 12.83 -5.44 -4.72
N SER A 6 12.78 -4.72 -3.61
CA SER A 6 11.74 -4.88 -2.59
C SER A 6 10.35 -4.54 -3.15
N HIS A 7 9.30 -4.95 -2.45
CA HIS A 7 7.92 -4.66 -2.88
C HIS A 7 7.65 -3.15 -2.99
N GLN A 8 8.19 -2.34 -2.07
CA GLN A 8 8.06 -0.88 -2.12
C GLN A 8 8.82 -0.27 -3.30
N GLU A 9 10.05 -0.74 -3.57
CA GLU A 9 10.82 -0.30 -4.74
C GLU A 9 10.10 -0.65 -6.05
N LYS A 10 9.50 -1.84 -6.15
CA LYS A 10 8.67 -2.24 -7.30
C LYS A 10 7.46 -1.32 -7.52
N LYS A 11 6.79 -0.89 -6.45
CA LYS A 11 5.66 0.04 -6.54
C LYS A 11 6.08 1.42 -7.06
N ARG A 12 7.21 1.95 -6.57
CA ARG A 12 7.74 3.23 -7.05
C ARG A 12 8.25 3.15 -8.48
N LEU A 13 8.95 2.05 -8.80
CA LEU A 13 9.39 1.76 -10.16
C LEU A 13 8.20 1.69 -11.12
N HIS A 14 7.08 1.07 -10.73
CA HIS A 14 5.88 1.05 -11.56
C HIS A 14 5.37 2.46 -11.88
N GLN A 15 5.26 3.34 -10.87
CA GLN A 15 4.84 4.72 -11.09
C GLN A 15 5.81 5.49 -11.99
N TYR A 16 7.11 5.30 -11.79
CA TYR A 16 8.15 5.91 -12.62
C TYR A 16 8.08 5.47 -14.08
N LEU A 17 8.02 4.15 -14.34
CA LEU A 17 7.94 3.61 -15.70
C LEU A 17 6.63 4.02 -16.40
N MET A 18 5.51 4.03 -15.69
CA MET A 18 4.24 4.51 -16.24
C MET A 18 4.30 6.00 -16.61
N TRP A 19 4.96 6.82 -15.80
CA TRP A 19 5.15 8.24 -16.10
C TRP A 19 6.12 8.47 -17.27
N ARG A 20 7.26 7.76 -17.29
CA ARG A 20 8.31 7.93 -18.31
C ARG A 20 7.95 7.34 -19.66
N ASP A 21 7.42 6.12 -19.68
CA ASP A 21 7.25 5.32 -20.90
C ASP A 21 5.79 5.07 -21.27
N GLY A 22 4.86 5.25 -20.33
CA GLY A 22 3.44 4.98 -20.50
C GLY A 22 3.06 3.50 -20.42
N ASN A 23 1.77 3.21 -20.61
CA ASN A 23 1.22 1.85 -20.57
C ASN A 23 1.45 1.07 -21.87
N LYS A 24 2.71 0.90 -22.31
CA LYS A 24 3.04 0.19 -23.55
C LYS A 24 4.36 -0.55 -23.48
N CYS A 25 4.46 -1.62 -24.27
CA CYS A 25 5.71 -2.36 -24.44
C CYS A 25 6.75 -1.52 -25.17
N LEU A 26 7.98 -1.51 -24.67
CA LEU A 26 9.09 -0.81 -25.30
C LEU A 26 9.33 -1.28 -26.72
N TYR A 27 9.31 -2.59 -26.96
CA TYR A 27 9.71 -3.16 -28.26
C TYR A 27 8.59 -3.05 -29.29
N CYS A 28 7.44 -3.69 -29.02
CA CYS A 28 6.35 -3.72 -30.01
C CYS A 28 5.42 -2.50 -29.97
N LYS A 29 5.65 -1.54 -29.05
CA LYS A 29 4.89 -0.30 -28.86
C LYS A 29 3.38 -0.46 -28.57
N LYS A 30 2.87 -1.69 -28.51
CA LYS A 30 1.47 -1.99 -28.18
C LYS A 30 1.19 -1.69 -26.71
N ALA A 31 0.02 -1.10 -26.46
CA ALA A 31 -0.46 -0.86 -25.11
C ALA A 31 -0.79 -2.17 -24.39
N PHE A 32 -0.55 -2.22 -23.08
CA PHE A 32 -0.95 -3.37 -22.27
C PHE A 32 -2.44 -3.31 -21.97
N LYS A 33 -3.14 -4.43 -22.12
CA LYS A 33 -4.57 -4.58 -21.86
C LYS A 33 -4.87 -4.93 -20.40
N SER A 34 -3.88 -5.43 -19.69
CA SER A 34 -3.99 -5.88 -18.30
C SER A 34 -2.74 -5.53 -17.51
N THR A 35 -2.91 -5.27 -16.21
CA THR A 35 -1.81 -5.01 -15.27
C THR A 35 -0.86 -6.20 -15.08
N LYS A 36 -1.27 -7.41 -15.52
CA LYS A 36 -0.45 -8.64 -15.47
C LYS A 36 0.37 -8.90 -16.73
N GLU A 37 0.07 -8.19 -17.81
CA GLU A 37 0.73 -8.36 -19.11
C GLU A 37 2.16 -7.81 -19.18
N PRO A 38 2.51 -6.66 -18.56
CA PRO A 38 3.87 -6.15 -18.60
C PRO A 38 4.81 -6.92 -17.66
N ILE A 39 6.03 -7.16 -18.15
CA ILE A 39 7.20 -7.52 -17.34
C ILE A 39 8.17 -6.33 -17.26
N ILE A 40 8.97 -6.30 -16.19
CA ILE A 40 10.08 -5.36 -16.06
C ILE A 40 11.31 -6.02 -16.67
N GLU A 41 11.89 -5.35 -17.65
CA GLU A 41 13.00 -5.85 -18.45
C GLU A 41 14.25 -5.00 -18.29
N HIS A 42 15.43 -5.64 -18.36
CA HIS A 42 16.73 -4.99 -18.37
C HIS A 42 17.13 -4.64 -19.82
N LEU A 43 17.33 -3.34 -20.08
CA LEU A 43 17.60 -2.84 -21.44
C LEU A 43 18.92 -3.37 -22.01
N ASN A 44 19.95 -3.45 -21.17
CA ASN A 44 21.30 -3.91 -21.53
C ASN A 44 21.55 -5.43 -21.37
N ASP A 45 20.52 -6.23 -21.07
CA ASP A 45 20.63 -7.67 -20.73
C ASP A 45 21.45 -8.02 -19.47
N ASP A 46 22.01 -7.03 -18.76
CA ASP A 46 22.64 -7.26 -17.47
C ASP A 46 21.59 -7.26 -16.35
N ARG A 47 21.23 -8.47 -15.92
CA ARG A 47 20.29 -8.70 -14.81
C ARG A 47 20.77 -8.12 -13.46
N ASN A 48 22.04 -7.75 -13.36
CA ASN A 48 22.61 -7.13 -12.16
C ASN A 48 22.47 -5.60 -12.15
N ASP A 49 22.30 -4.97 -13.33
CA ASP A 49 22.15 -3.52 -13.45
C ASP A 49 20.71 -3.09 -13.19
N ASN A 50 20.39 -2.92 -11.90
CA ASN A 50 19.05 -2.53 -11.44
C ASN A 50 18.85 -1.00 -11.37
N ARG A 51 19.67 -0.21 -12.08
CA ARG A 51 19.43 1.23 -12.23
C ARG A 51 18.08 1.43 -12.95
N TRP A 52 17.27 2.37 -12.48
CA TRP A 52 15.91 2.56 -13.02
C TRP A 52 15.92 3.00 -14.50
N ASP A 53 17.02 3.61 -14.95
CA ASP A 53 17.22 3.97 -16.35
C ASP A 53 17.45 2.76 -17.25
N ASN A 54 17.92 1.65 -16.68
CA ASN A 54 18.10 0.35 -17.35
C ASN A 54 16.86 -0.55 -17.29
N LEU A 55 15.76 -0.10 -16.68
CA LEU A 55 14.54 -0.89 -16.56
C LEU A 55 13.43 -0.31 -17.44
N ALA A 56 12.65 -1.16 -18.12
CA ALA A 56 11.48 -0.73 -18.89
C ALA A 56 10.39 -1.81 -18.93
N TYR A 57 9.19 -1.43 -19.38
CA TYR A 57 8.12 -2.39 -19.61
C TYR A 57 8.23 -3.10 -20.96
N ALA A 58 8.04 -4.41 -20.95
CA ALA A 58 7.96 -5.24 -22.15
C ALA A 58 6.88 -6.33 -22.02
N HIS A 59 6.45 -6.91 -23.14
CA HIS A 59 5.78 -8.20 -23.11
C HIS A 59 6.82 -9.30 -22.90
N GLN A 60 6.47 -10.38 -22.18
CA GLN A 60 7.33 -11.55 -22.02
C GLN A 60 7.87 -12.07 -23.36
N ARG A 61 7.01 -12.21 -24.38
CA ARG A 61 7.43 -12.65 -25.72
C ARG A 61 8.46 -11.73 -26.36
N CYS A 62 8.34 -10.42 -26.15
CA CYS A 62 9.25 -9.46 -26.76
C CYS A 62 10.62 -9.51 -26.08
N ASN A 63 10.65 -9.72 -24.76
CA ASN A 63 11.91 -9.97 -24.07
C ASN A 63 12.58 -11.27 -24.56
N VAL A 64 11.82 -12.36 -24.69
CA VAL A 64 12.41 -13.61 -25.23
C VAL A 64 13.01 -13.36 -26.62
N LEU A 65 12.27 -12.70 -27.51
CA LEU A 65 12.77 -12.36 -28.84
C LEU A 65 14.05 -11.52 -28.81
N LYS A 66 14.19 -10.59 -27.85
CA LYS A 66 15.42 -9.81 -27.69
C LYS A 66 16.67 -10.69 -27.52
N GLY A 67 16.57 -11.79 -26.77
CA GLY A 67 17.69 -12.70 -26.53
C GLY A 67 17.82 -13.86 -27.54
N THR A 68 16.82 -14.10 -28.40
CA THR A 68 16.78 -15.30 -29.25
C THR A 68 16.63 -15.02 -30.75
N GLN A 69 16.34 -13.78 -31.15
CA GLN A 69 16.17 -13.46 -32.57
C GLN A 69 17.54 -13.33 -33.26
N ASP A 70 17.62 -13.67 -34.56
CA ASP A 70 18.86 -13.59 -35.32
C ASP A 70 19.33 -12.13 -35.58
N SER A 71 18.43 -11.15 -35.41
CA SER A 71 18.71 -9.72 -35.57
C SER A 71 19.00 -9.02 -34.23
N THR A 72 19.85 -8.01 -34.21
CA THR A 72 20.11 -7.21 -32.98
C THR A 72 19.02 -6.18 -32.69
N GLU A 73 17.95 -6.11 -33.49
CA GLU A 73 16.97 -5.01 -33.48
C GLU A 73 16.41 -4.67 -32.10
N TYR A 74 16.02 -5.67 -31.30
CA TYR A 74 15.41 -5.42 -29.99
C TYR A 74 16.46 -5.05 -28.95
N LEU A 75 17.68 -5.57 -29.07
CA LEU A 75 18.80 -5.15 -28.25
C LEU A 75 19.16 -3.69 -28.57
N ASP A 76 19.20 -3.32 -29.85
CA ASP A 76 19.48 -1.96 -30.31
C ASP A 76 18.42 -0.97 -29.80
N ILE A 77 17.13 -1.34 -29.85
CA ILE A 77 16.04 -0.56 -29.24
C ILE A 77 16.27 -0.38 -27.73
N GLY A 78 16.69 -1.45 -27.04
CA GLY A 78 16.97 -1.42 -25.61
C GLY A 78 18.12 -0.46 -25.26
N LEU A 79 19.26 -0.62 -25.91
CA LEU A 79 20.46 0.20 -25.70
C LEU A 79 20.23 1.67 -26.07
N TYR A 80 19.53 1.94 -27.17
CA TYR A 80 19.15 3.30 -27.54
C TYR A 80 18.29 3.95 -26.45
N LYS A 81 17.27 3.23 -25.96
CA LYS A 81 16.40 3.72 -24.87
C LYS A 81 17.18 3.94 -23.57
N LEU A 82 18.14 3.09 -23.24
CA LEU A 82 19.01 3.29 -22.08
C LEU A 82 19.80 4.60 -22.22
N GLY A 83 20.43 4.82 -23.37
CA GLY A 83 21.14 6.06 -23.66
C GLY A 83 20.24 7.30 -23.55
N GLU A 84 19.02 7.25 -24.10
CA GLU A 84 18.03 8.32 -23.91
C GLU A 84 17.69 8.54 -22.43
N ASN A 85 17.50 7.46 -21.66
CA ASN A 85 17.14 7.59 -20.25
C ASN A 85 18.26 8.24 -19.43
N GLU A 86 19.51 7.85 -19.69
CA GLU A 86 20.71 8.38 -19.02
C GLU A 86 20.97 9.85 -19.39
N LEU A 87 20.76 10.23 -20.66
CA LEU A 87 20.96 11.61 -21.13
C LEU A 87 19.96 12.60 -20.51
N HIS A 88 18.71 12.18 -20.37
CA HIS A 88 17.63 13.06 -19.93
C HIS A 88 17.50 13.16 -18.42
N ASN A 89 18.31 12.43 -17.63
CA ASN A 89 18.25 12.40 -16.17
C ASN A 89 16.79 12.36 -15.65
N TYR A 90 15.97 11.46 -16.22
CA TYR A 90 14.53 11.41 -15.95
C TYR A 90 14.17 11.15 -14.50
N VAL A 91 15.13 10.76 -13.66
CA VAL A 91 14.89 10.47 -12.25
C VAL A 91 14.61 11.78 -11.49
N LYS A 92 13.36 12.24 -11.57
CA LYS A 92 12.84 13.38 -10.80
C LYS A 92 13.16 13.16 -9.32
N GLU A 93 13.57 14.22 -8.61
CA GLU A 93 13.95 14.16 -7.18
C GLU A 93 12.93 13.39 -6.32
N GLY A 94 11.62 13.50 -6.60
CA GLY A 94 10.57 12.75 -5.91
C GLY A 94 10.60 11.22 -6.05
N PHE A 95 11.27 10.68 -7.07
CA PHE A 95 11.51 9.23 -7.23
C PHE A 95 12.83 8.77 -6.59
N LEU A 96 13.81 9.67 -6.42
CA LEU A 96 15.09 9.41 -5.74
C LEU A 96 15.02 9.62 -4.23
N GLU A 97 14.13 10.48 -3.75
CA GLU A 97 13.92 10.69 -2.32
C GLU A 97 13.60 9.34 -1.68
N LYS A 98 14.49 8.82 -0.82
CA LYS A 98 14.07 7.82 0.17
C LYS A 98 12.83 8.43 0.84
N PRO A 99 11.74 7.66 1.04
CA PRO A 99 10.57 8.23 1.69
C PRO A 99 11.05 8.96 2.94
N LYS A 100 10.80 10.28 3.01
CA LYS A 100 10.75 10.94 4.32
C LYS A 100 9.92 10.01 5.17
N LYS A 101 10.40 9.61 6.36
CA LYS A 101 9.63 8.76 7.28
C LYS A 101 8.24 9.37 7.40
N GLU A 102 7.31 8.89 6.58
CA GLU A 102 5.90 8.98 6.85
C GLU A 102 5.73 8.30 8.22
N PRO A 103 4.81 8.76 9.09
CA PRO A 103 4.41 7.93 10.22
C PRO A 103 4.22 6.52 9.66
N SER A 104 4.85 5.52 10.30
CA SER A 104 4.87 4.16 9.73
C SER A 104 3.46 3.82 9.29
N THR A 105 3.29 3.19 8.14
CA THR A 105 1.96 2.79 7.64
C THR A 105 1.09 2.18 8.76
N GLU A 106 1.72 1.51 9.70
CA GLU A 106 1.15 1.01 10.96
C GLU A 106 0.55 2.08 11.90
N ILE A 107 1.22 3.22 12.13
CA ILE A 107 0.69 4.34 12.92
C ILE A 107 -0.56 4.92 12.25
N ASP A 108 -0.54 5.14 10.94
CA ASP A 108 -1.69 5.69 10.22
C ASP A 108 -2.87 4.69 10.21
N ILE A 109 -2.57 3.40 10.04
CA ILE A 109 -3.57 2.33 10.16
C ILE A 109 -4.15 2.31 11.59
N SER A 110 -3.29 2.40 12.60
CA SER A 110 -3.71 2.40 14.00
C SER A 110 -4.60 3.60 14.32
N LYS A 111 -4.24 4.80 13.83
CA LYS A 111 -5.06 6.00 13.99
C LYS A 111 -6.44 5.84 13.32
N LYS A 112 -6.50 5.35 12.08
CA LYS A 112 -7.77 5.07 11.39
C LYS A 112 -8.63 4.04 12.15
N CYS A 113 -8.01 2.98 12.69
CA CYS A 113 -8.71 1.99 13.51
C CYS A 113 -9.23 2.60 14.82
N TYR A 114 -8.47 3.51 15.44
CA TYR A 114 -8.89 4.27 16.60
C TYR A 114 -10.12 5.13 16.29
N ASP A 115 -10.08 5.90 15.20
CA ASP A 115 -11.18 6.77 14.77
C ASP A 115 -12.47 5.96 14.50
N ILE A 116 -12.36 4.79 13.86
CA ILE A 116 -13.50 3.87 13.64
C ILE A 116 -14.06 3.35 14.97
N THR A 117 -13.18 3.04 15.93
CA THR A 117 -13.58 2.57 17.27
C THR A 117 -14.38 3.67 17.99
N GLU A 118 -13.86 4.89 17.99
CA GLU A 118 -14.53 6.04 18.61
C GLU A 118 -15.88 6.33 17.94
N GLN A 119 -15.91 6.42 16.61
CA GLN A 119 -17.13 6.67 15.85
C GLN A 119 -18.22 5.64 16.15
N TYR A 120 -17.88 4.35 16.20
CA TYR A 120 -18.83 3.30 16.53
C TYR A 120 -19.45 3.50 17.91
N LEU A 121 -18.64 3.84 18.93
CA LEU A 121 -19.14 4.09 20.29
C LEU A 121 -20.03 5.33 20.31
N VAL A 122 -19.62 6.42 19.67
CA VAL A 122 -20.38 7.67 19.61
C VAL A 122 -21.76 7.43 19.00
N GLU A 123 -21.81 6.86 17.80
CA GLU A 123 -23.07 6.62 17.07
C GLU A 123 -24.02 5.75 17.89
N LYS A 124 -23.52 4.64 18.43
CA LYS A 124 -24.34 3.71 19.19
C LYS A 124 -24.80 4.22 20.55
N ILE A 125 -23.95 4.97 21.24
CA ILE A 125 -24.33 5.56 22.54
C ILE A 125 -25.27 6.75 22.35
N ILE A 126 -25.16 7.52 21.26
CA ILE A 126 -26.14 8.56 20.93
C ILE A 126 -27.51 7.94 20.65
N GLU A 127 -27.55 6.84 19.89
CA GLU A 127 -28.79 6.15 19.51
C GLU A 127 -29.46 5.45 20.69
N GLU A 128 -28.70 4.68 21.47
CA GLU A 128 -29.25 3.73 22.45
C GLU A 128 -29.00 4.16 23.91
N GLY A 129 -28.23 5.22 24.14
CA GLY A 129 -27.80 5.71 25.45
C GLY A 129 -26.64 4.89 26.09
N TRP A 130 -26.56 3.60 25.78
CA TRP A 130 -25.50 2.69 26.19
C TRP A 130 -25.50 1.45 25.29
N ILE A 131 -24.40 0.68 25.32
CA ILE A 131 -24.28 -0.58 24.57
C ILE A 131 -23.70 -1.69 25.43
N TYR A 132 -24.09 -2.94 25.17
CA TYR A 132 -23.47 -4.09 25.84
C TYR A 132 -22.02 -4.24 25.41
N TYR A 133 -21.11 -4.41 26.36
CA TYR A 133 -19.69 -4.65 26.06
C TYR A 133 -19.49 -5.95 25.25
N LYS A 134 -20.34 -6.96 25.50
CA LYS A 134 -20.31 -8.22 24.76
C LYS A 134 -20.69 -7.98 23.29
N GLY A 135 -19.78 -8.27 22.38
CA GLY A 135 -19.98 -8.11 20.94
C GLY A 135 -19.40 -6.83 20.34
N VAL A 136 -19.02 -5.85 21.16
CA VAL A 136 -18.47 -4.57 20.67
C VAL A 136 -17.16 -4.76 19.93
N ILE A 137 -16.22 -5.49 20.53
CA ILE A 137 -14.91 -5.74 19.93
C ILE A 137 -15.03 -6.43 18.55
N PRO A 138 -15.72 -7.58 18.39
CA PRO A 138 -15.82 -8.22 17.08
C PRO A 138 -16.55 -7.36 16.04
N ASN A 139 -17.56 -6.57 16.44
CA ASN A 139 -18.24 -5.64 15.53
C ASN A 139 -17.27 -4.56 15.00
N ILE A 140 -16.49 -3.96 15.89
CA ILE A 140 -15.51 -2.92 15.51
C ILE A 140 -14.38 -3.53 14.66
N VAL A 141 -13.91 -4.75 15.00
CA VAL A 141 -12.94 -5.48 14.17
C VAL A 141 -13.45 -5.68 12.75
N TYR A 142 -14.72 -6.08 12.59
CA TYR A 142 -15.34 -6.23 11.28
C TYR A 142 -15.38 -4.91 10.50
N LEU A 143 -15.77 -3.81 11.16
CA LEU A 143 -15.83 -2.48 10.53
C LEU A 143 -14.44 -1.96 10.15
N ALA A 144 -13.46 -2.13 11.04
CA ALA A 144 -12.08 -1.72 10.80
C ALA A 144 -11.49 -2.45 9.59
N ARG A 145 -11.66 -3.78 9.53
CA ARG A 145 -11.16 -4.60 8.41
C ARG A 145 -11.84 -4.25 7.10
N THR A 146 -13.15 -4.01 7.12
CA THR A 146 -13.90 -3.62 5.92
C THR A 146 -13.44 -2.26 5.38
N LYS A 147 -13.10 -1.30 6.24
CA LYS A 147 -12.72 0.07 5.83
C LYS A 147 -11.22 0.24 5.55
N THR A 148 -10.37 -0.55 6.19
CA THR A 148 -8.91 -0.32 6.20
C THR A 148 -8.08 -1.52 5.78
N ASP A 149 -8.70 -2.70 5.55
CA ASP A 149 -8.03 -4.01 5.39
C ASP A 149 -7.19 -4.45 6.62
N HIS A 150 -7.32 -3.71 7.73
CA HIS A 150 -6.58 -3.90 8.97
C HIS A 150 -7.52 -3.78 10.19
N GLY A 151 -7.00 -4.07 11.38
CA GLY A 151 -7.77 -4.07 12.63
C GLY A 151 -7.74 -5.44 13.29
N SER A 152 -6.71 -5.68 14.09
CA SER A 152 -6.63 -6.88 14.94
C SER A 152 -7.48 -6.69 16.20
N GLU A 153 -7.98 -7.80 16.74
CA GLU A 153 -8.75 -7.77 17.98
C GLU A 153 -7.97 -7.12 19.14
N GLN A 154 -6.66 -7.36 19.20
CA GLN A 154 -5.78 -6.78 20.21
C GLN A 154 -5.66 -5.26 20.06
N SER A 155 -5.55 -4.74 18.84
CA SER A 155 -5.52 -3.29 18.58
C SER A 155 -6.83 -2.63 19.00
N ILE A 156 -7.96 -3.21 18.60
CA ILE A 156 -9.29 -2.69 18.96
C ILE A 156 -9.51 -2.72 20.48
N ARG A 157 -9.07 -3.79 21.17
CA ARG A 157 -9.10 -3.85 22.64
C ARG A 157 -8.28 -2.73 23.28
N ALA A 158 -7.10 -2.41 22.73
CA ALA A 158 -6.27 -1.33 23.23
C ALA A 158 -6.94 0.05 23.01
N HIS A 159 -7.51 0.30 21.84
CA HIS A 159 -8.26 1.53 21.56
C HIS A 159 -9.48 1.67 22.45
N LEU A 160 -10.26 0.60 22.64
CA LEU A 160 -11.41 0.59 23.54
C LEU A 160 -10.99 0.90 24.98
N LYS A 161 -9.90 0.30 25.47
CA LYS A 161 -9.36 0.58 26.80
C LYS A 161 -8.95 2.05 26.95
N ALA A 162 -8.37 2.65 25.92
CA ALA A 162 -8.01 4.07 25.93
C ALA A 162 -9.26 4.97 25.97
N LEU A 163 -10.26 4.68 25.12
CA LEU A 163 -11.53 5.41 25.01
C LEU A 163 -12.44 5.24 26.25
N THR A 164 -12.21 4.21 27.06
CA THR A 164 -12.92 3.97 28.32
C THR A 164 -12.04 4.15 29.56
N SER A 165 -10.87 4.78 29.42
CA SER A 165 -10.01 5.09 30.57
C SER A 165 -10.64 6.15 31.47
N ASP A 166 -10.06 6.36 32.66
CA ASP A 166 -10.64 7.25 33.66
C ASP A 166 -10.76 8.71 33.18
N ASN A 167 -9.88 9.13 32.27
CA ASN A 167 -9.89 10.47 31.66
C ASN A 167 -10.65 10.54 30.32
N ALA A 168 -11.24 9.44 29.87
CA ALA A 168 -11.88 9.34 28.57
C ALA A 168 -13.40 9.57 28.64
N PRO A 169 -14.06 9.94 27.52
CA PRO A 169 -15.47 10.33 27.51
C PRO A 169 -16.44 9.16 27.76
N PHE A 170 -15.97 7.92 27.68
CA PHE A 170 -16.78 6.73 27.94
C PHE A 170 -16.32 5.99 29.18
N GLU A 171 -17.22 5.20 29.75
CA GLU A 171 -16.94 4.31 30.87
C GLU A 171 -17.57 2.94 30.69
N VAL A 172 -16.95 1.91 31.29
CA VAL A 172 -17.50 0.56 31.35
C VAL A 172 -18.05 0.29 32.74
N VAL A 173 -19.37 0.18 32.86
CA VAL A 173 -20.08 -0.09 34.12
C VAL A 173 -20.87 -1.39 34.02
N LYS A 174 -21.42 -1.85 35.15
CA LYS A 174 -22.38 -2.97 35.16
C LYS A 174 -23.81 -2.44 35.12
N ASP A 175 -24.68 -3.08 34.33
CA ASP A 175 -26.11 -2.84 34.37
C ASP A 175 -26.75 -3.42 35.65
N LYS A 176 -28.07 -3.27 35.79
CA LYS A 176 -28.84 -3.81 36.92
C LYS A 176 -28.76 -5.34 37.04
N ASN A 177 -28.41 -6.04 35.95
CA ASN A 177 -28.27 -7.49 35.89
C ASN A 177 -26.80 -7.94 36.02
N GLY A 178 -25.87 -7.04 36.33
CA GLY A 178 -24.44 -7.32 36.45
C GLY A 178 -23.68 -7.46 35.12
N LYS A 179 -24.33 -7.25 33.97
CA LYS A 179 -23.70 -7.29 32.64
C LYS A 179 -22.93 -6.01 32.36
N ARG A 180 -21.76 -6.12 31.73
CA ARG A 180 -20.95 -4.94 31.38
C ARG A 180 -21.56 -4.18 30.21
N ILE A 181 -21.71 -2.88 30.37
CA ILE A 181 -22.16 -1.93 29.37
C ILE A 181 -21.14 -0.81 29.21
N ILE A 182 -21.12 -0.19 28.03
CA ILE A 182 -20.35 1.01 27.73
C ILE A 182 -21.35 2.16 27.58
N ARG A 183 -21.08 3.28 28.25
CA ARG A 183 -21.91 4.50 28.17
C ARG A 183 -21.04 5.74 28.17
N LYS A 184 -21.64 6.89 27.86
CA LYS A 184 -21.01 8.18 28.10
C LYS A 184 -20.79 8.37 29.60
N ARG A 185 -19.59 8.83 29.97
CA ARG A 185 -19.28 9.16 31.36
C ARG A 185 -20.16 10.33 31.79
N ILE A 186 -20.79 10.17 32.95
CA ILE A 186 -21.55 11.24 33.59
C ILE A 186 -20.54 11.95 34.51
N SER A 187 -20.10 13.13 34.08
CA SER A 187 -19.32 14.06 34.89
C SER A 187 -20.17 14.63 36.02
#